data_AF-A0A2N2ZLW2-F1
#
_entry.id   AF-A0A2N2ZLW2-F1
#
_cell.length_a   1.000
_cell.length_b   1.000
_cell.length_c   1.000
_cell.angle_alpha   90.00
_cell.angle_beta   90.00
_cell.angle_gamma   90.00
#
_symmetry.space_group_name_H-M   'P 1'
#
loop_
_entity.id
_entity.type
_entity.pdbx_description
1 polymer ?
#
loop_
_entity_poly.entity_id
_entity_poly.type
_entity_poly.pdbx_seq_one_letter_code
_entity_poly.pdbx_strand_id
1 'polypeptide(L)'
;MILYADNIGKDAFMAELEKGINDEIKNTPEKETVYSKSIKKAQERFLELKPKLEDIRISEKEIELRKCSCKANLKLSNDNSLELIYTVQINESDETFVELFIPEL
;
A
#
# COMPACT_ATOMS: atom_id res chain seq x y z
N MET A 1 18.18 -53.43 1.52
CA MET A 1 18.51 -52.33 2.47
C MET A 1 19.43 -51.36 1.74
N ILE A 2 19.42 -50.07 2.11
CA ILE A 2 20.04 -48.91 1.44
C ILE A 2 19.11 -48.41 0.29
N LEU A 3 18.57 -47.18 0.22
CA LEU A 3 19.04 -45.83 0.60
C LEU A 3 17.86 -44.97 1.09
N TYR A 4 17.89 -44.46 2.33
CA TYR A 4 16.97 -43.38 2.80
C TYR A 4 17.70 -42.27 3.58
N ALA A 5 19.04 -42.31 3.62
CA ALA A 5 19.82 -41.42 4.49
C ALA A 5 20.23 -40.08 3.84
N ASP A 6 20.09 -39.90 2.53
CA ASP A 6 20.61 -38.71 1.82
C ASP A 6 19.65 -37.51 1.72
N ASN A 7 18.33 -37.69 1.87
CA ASN A 7 17.39 -36.57 1.72
C ASN A 7 17.27 -35.70 2.98
N ILE A 8 17.33 -36.30 4.17
CA ILE A 8 17.14 -35.56 5.43
C ILE A 8 18.26 -34.55 5.66
N GLY A 9 19.50 -34.87 5.28
CA GLY A 9 20.64 -33.97 5.39
C GLY A 9 20.57 -32.79 4.41
N LYS A 10 20.02 -33.03 3.21
CA LYS A 10 19.85 -31.99 2.20
C LYS A 10 18.75 -31.00 2.59
N ASP A 11 17.64 -31.49 3.11
CA ASP A 11 16.52 -30.63 3.53
C ASP A 11 16.91 -29.75 4.72
N ALA A 12 17.64 -30.29 5.69
CA ALA A 12 18.16 -29.53 6.83
C ALA A 12 19.16 -28.44 6.38
N PHE A 13 20.04 -28.77 5.44
CA PHE A 13 21.01 -27.82 4.88
C PHE A 13 20.33 -26.68 4.10
N MET A 14 19.29 -27.00 3.30
CA MET A 14 18.53 -25.99 2.58
C MET A 14 17.75 -25.06 3.53
N ALA A 15 17.17 -25.60 4.60
CA ALA A 15 16.47 -24.80 5.60
C ALA A 15 17.42 -23.84 6.36
N GLU A 16 18.66 -24.27 6.63
CA GLU A 16 19.67 -23.43 7.27
C GLU A 16 20.16 -22.31 6.33
N LEU A 17 20.34 -22.62 5.04
CA LEU A 17 20.64 -21.63 3.99
C LEU A 17 19.52 -20.59 3.84
N GLU A 18 18.26 -21.04 3.75
CA GLU A 18 17.10 -20.15 3.64
C GLU A 18 16.97 -19.24 4.86
N LYS A 19 17.24 -19.77 6.05
CA LYS A 19 17.27 -18.98 7.28
C LYS A 19 18.38 -17.94 7.26
N GLY A 20 19.59 -18.32 6.87
CA GLY A 20 20.73 -17.42 6.75
C GLY A 20 20.47 -16.28 5.76
N ILE A 21 19.92 -16.60 4.58
CA ILE A 21 19.55 -15.61 3.55
C ILE A 21 18.45 -14.68 4.07
N ASN A 22 17.41 -15.20 4.72
CA ASN A 22 16.34 -14.37 5.27
C ASN A 22 16.82 -13.46 6.41
N ASP A 23 17.73 -13.95 7.25
CA ASP A 23 18.31 -13.15 8.33
C ASP A 23 19.24 -12.06 7.76
N GLU A 24 20.01 -12.33 6.71
CA GLU A 24 20.78 -11.31 5.99
C GLU A 24 19.88 -10.26 5.34
N ILE A 25 18.79 -10.67 4.68
CA ILE A 25 17.83 -9.73 4.06
C ILE A 25 17.16 -8.85 5.11
N LYS A 26 16.71 -9.42 6.23
CA LYS A 26 16.07 -8.68 7.32
C LYS A 26 16.99 -7.67 7.98
N ASN A 27 18.28 -8.00 8.07
CA ASN A 27 19.29 -7.16 8.73
C ASN A 27 20.03 -6.23 7.78
N THR A 28 19.79 -6.35 6.47
CA THR A 28 20.33 -5.40 5.49
C THR A 28 19.58 -4.08 5.61
N PRO A 29 20.22 -2.99 6.04
CA PRO A 29 19.57 -1.69 6.08
C PRO A 29 19.12 -1.32 4.67
N GLU A 30 17.85 -0.97 4.53
CA GLU A 30 17.27 -0.58 3.25
C GLU A 30 18.06 0.61 2.70
N LYS A 31 18.80 0.38 1.61
CA LYS A 31 19.64 1.43 1.04
C LYS A 31 18.73 2.47 0.42
N GLU A 32 18.63 3.65 1.05
CA GLU A 32 17.82 4.74 0.51
C GLU A 32 18.24 5.06 -0.93
N THR A 33 17.34 4.82 -1.87
CA THR A 33 17.52 5.17 -3.27
C THR A 33 17.12 6.63 -3.50
N VAL A 34 17.49 7.20 -4.65
CA VAL A 34 16.98 8.53 -5.06
C VAL A 34 15.45 8.53 -5.09
N TYR A 35 14.84 7.41 -5.49
CA TYR A 35 13.40 7.23 -5.52
C TYR A 35 12.79 7.30 -4.11
N SER A 36 13.27 6.50 -3.16
CA SER A 36 12.71 6.49 -1.79
C SER A 36 12.88 7.83 -1.07
N LYS A 37 14.00 8.53 -1.30
CA LYS A 37 14.21 9.90 -0.82
C LYS A 37 13.20 10.89 -1.40
N SER A 38 12.89 10.76 -2.70
CA SER A 38 11.94 11.63 -3.38
C SER A 38 10.51 11.41 -2.86
N ILE A 39 10.11 10.15 -2.64
CA ILE A 39 8.82 9.81 -2.03
C ILE A 39 8.71 10.38 -0.62
N LYS A 40 9.73 10.18 0.22
CA LYS A 40 9.75 10.71 1.59
C LYS A 40 9.60 12.24 1.61
N LYS A 41 10.34 12.94 0.74
CA LYS A 41 10.24 14.40 0.62
C LYS A 41 8.89 14.87 0.09
N ALA A 42 8.25 14.11 -0.80
CA ALA A 42 6.90 14.39 -1.26
C ALA A 42 5.88 14.23 -0.12
N GLN A 43 6.03 13.20 0.71
CA GLN A 43 5.18 12.99 1.90
C GLN A 43 5.34 14.13 2.92
N GLU A 44 6.59 14.53 3.22
CA GLU A 44 6.88 15.66 4.12
C GLU A 44 6.19 16.95 3.63
N ARG A 45 6.36 17.31 2.34
CA ARG A 45 5.69 18.47 1.74
C ARG A 45 4.18 18.36 1.75
N PHE A 46 3.64 17.18 1.49
CA PHE A 46 2.21 16.94 1.54
C PHE A 46 1.66 17.25 2.94
N LEU A 47 2.34 16.83 4.00
CA LEU A 47 1.94 17.12 5.39
C LEU A 47 2.06 18.61 5.74
N GLU A 48 3.10 19.31 5.27
CA GLU A 48 3.25 20.77 5.44
C GLU A 48 2.08 21.55 4.83
N LEU A 49 1.49 21.04 3.74
CA LEU A 49 0.34 21.62 3.07
C LEU A 49 -0.99 21.39 3.80
N LYS A 50 -0.99 20.72 4.96
CA LYS A 50 -2.18 20.49 5.81
C LYS A 50 -3.44 20.10 5.01
N PRO A 51 -3.37 19.00 4.24
CA PRO A 51 -4.44 18.58 3.36
C PRO A 51 -5.71 18.28 4.16
N LYS A 52 -6.83 18.77 3.68
CA LYS A 52 -8.15 18.55 4.27
C LYS A 52 -9.14 18.14 3.21
N LEU A 53 -9.88 17.06 3.48
CA LEU A 53 -10.95 16.61 2.61
C LEU A 53 -12.23 17.39 2.95
N GLU A 54 -12.84 18.01 1.95
CA GLU A 54 -14.08 18.80 2.05
C GLU A 54 -15.07 18.36 0.95
N ASP A 55 -16.32 18.81 1.06
CA ASP A 55 -17.39 18.57 0.07
C ASP A 55 -17.60 17.09 -0.32
N ILE A 56 -17.46 16.17 0.64
CA ILE A 56 -17.65 14.74 0.40
C ILE A 56 -19.10 14.47 0.00
N ARG A 57 -19.31 13.90 -1.19
CA ARG A 57 -20.63 13.55 -1.73
C ARG A 57 -20.60 12.15 -2.31
N ILE A 58 -21.56 11.33 -1.93
CA ILE A 58 -21.78 10.02 -2.55
C ILE A 58 -22.39 10.26 -3.92
N SER A 59 -21.73 9.80 -4.98
CA SER A 59 -22.23 9.89 -6.36
C SER A 59 -23.02 8.65 -6.77
N GLU A 60 -22.60 7.48 -6.30
CA GLU A 60 -23.21 6.19 -6.67
C GLU A 60 -23.10 5.20 -5.50
N LYS A 61 -24.09 4.31 -5.38
CA LYS A 61 -24.12 3.29 -4.33
C LYS A 61 -24.65 1.97 -4.89
N GLU A 62 -23.85 0.93 -4.77
CA GLU A 62 -24.19 -0.44 -5.16
C GLU A 62 -24.25 -1.30 -3.88
N ILE A 63 -25.44 -1.45 -3.30
CA ILE A 63 -25.62 -2.09 -1.99
C ILE A 63 -25.21 -3.57 -2.04
N GLU A 64 -25.59 -4.28 -3.11
CA GLU A 64 -25.28 -5.70 -3.29
C GLU A 64 -23.78 -5.98 -3.31
N LEU A 65 -23.00 -5.06 -3.87
CA LEU A 65 -21.53 -5.14 -3.93
C LEU A 65 -20.84 -4.47 -2.73
N ARG A 66 -21.61 -3.94 -1.76
CA ARG A 66 -21.10 -3.14 -0.64
C ARG A 66 -20.12 -2.04 -1.11
N LYS A 67 -20.46 -1.40 -2.23
CA LYS A 67 -19.61 -0.45 -2.95
C LYS A 67 -20.26 0.92 -3.03
N CYS A 68 -19.48 1.98 -2.87
CA CYS A 68 -19.91 3.35 -3.11
C CYS A 68 -18.84 4.16 -3.83
N SER A 69 -19.27 5.02 -4.75
CA SER A 69 -18.43 6.00 -5.41
C SER A 69 -18.72 7.36 -4.80
N CYS A 70 -17.67 8.12 -4.53
CA CYS A 70 -17.73 9.40 -3.86
C CYS A 70 -16.90 10.44 -4.64
N LYS A 71 -17.32 11.70 -4.54
CA LYS A 71 -16.55 12.87 -4.96
C LYS A 71 -16.20 13.70 -3.74
N ALA A 72 -15.01 14.26 -3.72
CA ALA A 72 -14.56 15.15 -2.65
C ALA A 72 -13.52 16.15 -3.18
N ASN A 73 -13.31 17.23 -2.43
CA ASN A 73 -12.28 18.22 -2.71
C ASN A 73 -11.16 18.09 -1.68
N LEU A 74 -9.93 17.88 -2.13
CA LEU A 74 -8.75 17.95 -1.28
C LEU A 74 -8.22 19.38 -1.27
N LYS A 75 -8.56 20.13 -0.21
CA LYS A 75 -8.08 21.49 0.02
C LYS A 75 -6.71 21.47 0.68
N LEU A 76 -5.79 22.26 0.12
CA LEU A 76 -4.45 22.48 0.64
C LEU A 76 -4.35 23.89 1.26
N SER A 77 -3.45 24.06 2.22
CA SER A 77 -3.26 25.33 2.95
C SER A 77 -2.72 26.48 2.10
N ASN A 78 -2.25 26.18 0.88
CA ASN A 78 -1.75 27.15 -0.10
C ASN A 78 -2.84 27.58 -1.11
N ASP A 79 -4.11 27.46 -0.73
CA ASP A 79 -5.31 27.74 -1.53
C ASP A 79 -5.56 26.81 -2.74
N ASN A 80 -4.65 25.89 -3.06
CA ASN A 80 -4.90 24.88 -4.08
C ASN A 80 -5.99 23.91 -3.61
N SER A 81 -6.76 23.40 -4.58
CA SER A 81 -7.76 22.37 -4.37
C SER A 81 -7.64 21.33 -5.48
N LEU A 82 -7.85 20.07 -5.14
CA LEU A 82 -7.86 18.97 -6.11
C LEU A 82 -9.19 18.22 -5.99
N GLU A 83 -9.92 18.09 -7.10
CA GLU A 83 -11.11 17.22 -7.13
C GLU A 83 -10.65 15.76 -7.14
N LEU A 84 -11.24 14.96 -6.25
CA LEU A 84 -10.99 13.54 -6.11
C LEU A 84 -12.27 12.77 -6.35
N ILE A 85 -12.18 11.71 -7.14
CA ILE A 85 -13.22 10.68 -7.25
C ILE A 85 -12.65 9.42 -6.61
N TYR A 86 -13.35 8.85 -5.64
CA TYR A 86 -12.89 7.62 -5.00
C TYR A 86 -14.02 6.61 -4.86
N THR A 87 -13.68 5.34 -5.04
CA THR A 87 -14.59 4.22 -4.87
C THR A 87 -14.17 3.45 -3.64
N VAL A 88 -15.11 3.21 -2.73
CA VAL A 88 -14.90 2.37 -1.54
C VAL A 88 -15.71 1.10 -1.72
N GLN A 89 -15.08 -0.06 -1.53
CA GLN A 89 -15.74 -1.36 -1.55
C GLN A 89 -15.34 -2.16 -0.32
N ILE A 90 -16.32 -2.80 0.32
CA ILE A 90 -16.08 -3.68 1.47
C ILE A 90 -16.35 -5.12 1.04
N ASN A 91 -15.39 -6.02 1.20
CA ASN A 91 -15.56 -7.42 0.83
C ASN A 91 -16.30 -8.23 1.92
N GLU A 92 -16.46 -9.54 1.72
CA GLU A 92 -17.12 -10.43 2.70
C GLU A 92 -16.32 -10.63 3.99
N SER A 93 -15.02 -10.36 3.97
CA SER A 93 -14.13 -10.42 5.15
C SER A 93 -14.06 -9.09 5.90
N ASP A 94 -14.94 -8.13 5.58
CA ASP A 94 -14.95 -6.75 6.10
C ASP A 94 -13.66 -5.95 5.82
N GLU A 95 -12.89 -6.35 4.82
CA GLU A 95 -11.75 -5.59 4.33
C GLU A 95 -12.22 -4.45 3.41
N THR A 96 -11.63 -3.27 3.59
CA THR A 96 -11.98 -2.06 2.82
C THR A 96 -10.97 -1.81 1.72
N PHE A 97 -11.43 -1.74 0.49
CA PHE A 97 -10.66 -1.36 -0.69
C PHE A 97 -11.06 0.04 -1.13
N VAL A 98 -10.07 0.87 -1.45
CA VAL A 98 -10.27 2.23 -1.93
C VAL A 98 -9.52 2.42 -3.24
N GLU A 99 -10.25 2.74 -4.30
CA GLU A 99 -9.68 3.15 -5.57
C GLU A 99 -9.82 4.66 -5.73
N LEU A 100 -8.74 5.34 -6.12
CA LEU A 100 -8.70 6.78 -6.30
C LEU A 100 -8.51 7.12 -7.77
N PHE A 101 -9.34 8.02 -8.28
CA PHE A 101 -9.23 8.62 -9.59
C PHE A 101 -9.13 10.15 -9.46
N ILE A 102 -8.11 10.72 -10.08
CA ILE A 102 -7.85 12.14 -10.09
C ILE A 102 -8.07 12.62 -11.53
N PRO A 103 -9.13 13.39 -11.82
CA PRO A 103 -9.49 13.74 -13.20
C PRO A 103 -8.43 14.56 -13.97
N GLU A 104 -7.56 15.28 -13.26
CA GLU A 104 -6.58 16.21 -13.84
C GLU A 104 -5.14 15.67 -13.87
N LEU A 105 -4.93 14.37 -13.63
CA LEU A 105 -3.63 13.67 -13.74
C LEU A 105 -3.72 12.56 -14.81
#